data_AF-A0A151J9D2-F1
#
_entry.id   AF-A0A151J9D2-F1
#
_cell.length_a   1.000
_cell.length_b   1.000
_cell.length_c   1.000
_cell.angle_alpha   90.00
_cell.angle_beta   90.00
_cell.angle_gamma   90.00
#
_symmetry.space_group_name_H-M   'P 1'
#
loop_
_entity.id
_entity.type
_entity.pdbx_description
1 polymer ?
#
loop_
_entity_poly.entity_id
_entity_poly.type
_entity_poly.pdbx_seq_one_letter_code
_entity_poly.pdbx_strand_id
1 'polypeptide(L)'
;MSLRDRQINALKQMLNLNLPEPGLESAVPTWKILVYDRLGQDIISPLISVKELRELGITLHMQLHSDRDSIPEVPAIYFCAPTDENLGRIGQDLQNGLYDIYHLNFISPISRQRMEDLATAALLGGVVASIHKVFDQYLNFITLEDDLFVLRHQNSDAISYHAINRGDVKDSEMESVMDIIVDCLFSVFVTLGTVPIIRCPRGNAAEMVAKMIDKKLRENVWDARNNLFEGEASATGHYSFQRPLLIVLDRNVDMATPLHHTWMYQALAHDVLEMALNRLVVEENVGRSPAGGTRSKTRAYELDNRDRFWCQHKGSPFPRVAEAIQEELEQYRTFEEDVKKLKFSMGIDNESEVALSMVSNNTARLTNAVNSLPQLLEMKRLIDMHTSVATGILNAIKSRRLDTFFELEEKIMSKQTLDRSVLETIGDPDCGTPEDKLRLAIIYFICTNMSDADYNKLETALTAAGCDLNPLIYVKRLRNYTRIAEIQSSYEGGGTKTVSMFSKLMNQGSSFVMEGVKNLVVKKHNLPVTKIVDELMESKQSSRTEDYLYLDPKQLKHTEQMPKNRPTFQDVIVFVVGGGNYIEYQNLVDYVKQRSGAGVNKRVIYGSTTFNNAKQLLKQLSLLGQEVHS
;
A
#
# COMPACT_ATOMS: atom_id res chain seq x y z
N MET A 1 -10.10 5.62 -15.14
CA MET A 1 -8.82 4.88 -15.08
C MET A 1 -8.15 5.20 -13.75
N SER A 2 -7.85 4.18 -12.95
CA SER A 2 -7.19 4.33 -11.65
C SER A 2 -5.73 4.76 -11.81
N LEU A 3 -5.04 5.21 -10.74
CA LEU A 3 -3.60 5.53 -10.80
C LEU A 3 -2.80 4.28 -11.18
N ARG A 4 -3.15 3.13 -10.58
CA ARG A 4 -2.55 1.83 -10.85
C ARG A 4 -2.64 1.44 -12.33
N ASP A 5 -3.81 1.60 -12.95
CA ASP A 5 -4.00 1.30 -14.38
C ASP A 5 -3.05 2.14 -15.25
N ARG A 6 -2.89 3.42 -14.94
CA ARG A 6 -1.99 4.31 -15.69
C ARG A 6 -0.54 3.85 -15.57
N GLN A 7 -0.12 3.47 -14.36
CA GLN A 7 1.22 2.98 -14.11
C GLN A 7 1.48 1.65 -14.83
N ILE A 8 0.51 0.72 -14.80
CA ILE A 8 0.58 -0.54 -15.56
C ILE A 8 0.73 -0.28 -17.05
N ASN A 9 -0.05 0.65 -17.60
CA ASN A 9 0.01 1.00 -19.03
C ASN A 9 1.38 1.58 -19.41
N ALA A 10 1.94 2.47 -18.58
CA ALA A 10 3.28 3.01 -18.81
C ALA A 10 4.37 1.91 -18.76
N LEU A 11 4.28 0.98 -17.80
CA LEU A 11 5.18 -0.18 -17.73
C LEU A 11 5.02 -1.10 -18.94
N LYS A 12 3.80 -1.38 -19.38
CA LYS A 12 3.56 -2.20 -20.59
C LYS A 12 4.13 -1.54 -21.84
N GLN A 13 3.96 -0.23 -21.98
CA GLN A 13 4.58 0.54 -23.07
C GLN A 13 6.11 0.44 -23.03
N MET A 14 6.72 0.56 -21.85
CA MET A 14 8.16 0.38 -21.65
C MET A 14 8.60 -1.04 -22.03
N LEU A 15 7.91 -2.08 -21.54
CA LEU A 15 8.18 -3.49 -21.88
C LEU A 15 7.96 -3.80 -23.36
N ASN A 16 7.15 -2.99 -24.04
CA ASN A 16 6.99 -2.99 -25.49
C ASN A 16 8.01 -2.08 -26.21
N LEU A 17 9.23 -1.99 -25.69
CA LEU A 17 10.34 -1.20 -26.28
C LEU A 17 9.99 0.27 -26.50
N ASN A 18 9.15 0.83 -25.62
CA ASN A 18 8.61 2.20 -25.70
C ASN A 18 7.83 2.48 -26.99
N LEU A 19 7.22 1.45 -27.59
CA LEU A 19 6.29 1.58 -28.71
C LEU A 19 4.85 1.53 -28.19
N PRO A 20 3.91 2.25 -28.85
CA PRO A 20 2.49 2.09 -28.55
C PRO A 20 2.09 0.61 -28.63
N GLU A 21 1.13 0.16 -27.80
CA GLU A 21 0.62 -1.21 -27.91
C GLU A 21 0.12 -1.45 -29.35
N PRO A 22 0.59 -2.51 -30.04
CA PRO A 22 0.06 -2.83 -31.34
C PRO A 22 -1.43 -3.15 -31.21
N GLY A 23 -2.26 -2.63 -32.12
CA GLY A 23 -3.64 -3.09 -32.24
C GLY A 23 -3.68 -4.61 -32.41
N LEU A 24 -4.80 -5.25 -32.03
CA LEU A 24 -4.99 -6.71 -31.94
C LEU A 24 -4.56 -7.57 -33.15
N GLU A 25 -4.17 -6.98 -34.28
CA GLU A 25 -4.00 -7.67 -35.56
C GLU A 25 -2.57 -7.98 -36.00
N SER A 26 -1.50 -7.49 -35.35
CA SER A 26 -0.12 -7.90 -35.73
C SER A 26 0.96 -7.51 -34.73
N ALA A 27 1.43 -8.48 -33.93
CA ALA A 27 2.85 -8.63 -33.59
C ALA A 27 3.07 -9.99 -32.93
N VAL A 28 3.89 -10.85 -33.53
CA VAL A 28 4.55 -11.93 -32.77
C VAL A 28 5.36 -11.23 -31.68
N PRO A 29 5.19 -11.55 -30.39
CA PRO A 29 5.95 -10.89 -29.33
C PRO A 29 7.44 -11.11 -29.57
N THR A 30 8.21 -10.02 -29.72
CA THR A 30 9.66 -10.10 -29.72
C THR A 30 10.11 -10.64 -28.37
N TRP A 31 10.96 -11.66 -28.33
CA TRP A 31 11.53 -12.13 -27.08
C TRP A 31 12.51 -11.10 -26.54
N LYS A 32 12.43 -10.82 -25.23
CA LYS A 32 13.18 -9.76 -24.56
C LYS A 32 13.65 -10.24 -23.19
N ILE A 33 14.73 -9.65 -22.71
CA ILE A 33 15.23 -9.81 -21.34
C ILE A 33 14.89 -8.55 -20.55
N LEU A 34 14.47 -8.70 -19.31
CA LEU A 34 14.25 -7.60 -18.38
C LEU A 34 15.34 -7.59 -17.30
N VAL A 35 16.14 -6.53 -17.26
CA VAL A 35 17.09 -6.27 -16.18
C VAL A 35 16.54 -5.14 -15.33
N TYR A 36 16.42 -5.33 -14.02
CA TYR A 36 16.03 -4.27 -13.10
C TYR A 36 16.91 -4.25 -11.87
N ASP A 37 16.97 -3.11 -11.19
CA ASP A 37 17.50 -3.03 -9.84
C ASP A 37 16.41 -3.35 -8.80
N ARG A 38 16.76 -3.23 -7.51
CA ARG A 38 15.82 -3.44 -6.41
C ARG A 38 14.61 -2.50 -6.46
N LEU A 39 14.82 -1.24 -6.86
CA LEU A 39 13.73 -0.27 -6.96
C LEU A 39 12.78 -0.63 -8.10
N GLY A 40 13.31 -1.00 -9.26
CA GLY A 40 12.53 -1.46 -10.41
C GLY A 40 11.74 -2.73 -10.08
N GLN A 41 12.31 -3.64 -9.29
CA GLN A 41 11.61 -4.82 -8.78
C GLN A 41 10.42 -4.45 -7.88
N ASP A 42 10.64 -3.54 -6.91
CA ASP A 42 9.59 -3.09 -5.98
C ASP A 42 8.41 -2.44 -6.74
N ILE A 43 8.69 -1.75 -7.86
CA ILE A 43 7.68 -1.12 -8.72
C ILE A 43 6.91 -2.16 -9.56
N ILE A 44 7.61 -3.07 -10.24
CA ILE A 44 6.98 -4.01 -11.19
C ILE A 44 6.23 -5.14 -10.46
N SER A 45 6.79 -5.67 -9.38
CA SER A 45 6.30 -6.90 -8.75
C SER A 45 4.86 -6.87 -8.22
N PRO A 46 4.32 -5.76 -7.67
CA PRO A 46 2.90 -5.71 -7.29
C PRO A 46 1.97 -5.47 -8.47
N LEU A 47 2.48 -5.14 -9.67
CA LEU A 47 1.69 -4.70 -10.83
C LEU A 47 1.57 -5.73 -11.94
N ILE A 48 2.68 -6.40 -12.26
CA ILE A 48 2.75 -7.33 -13.39
C ILE A 48 3.24 -8.68 -12.88
N SER A 49 2.39 -9.69 -13.06
CA SER A 49 2.69 -11.08 -12.70
C SER A 49 3.76 -11.68 -13.63
N VAL A 50 4.47 -12.71 -13.16
CA VAL A 50 5.43 -13.45 -14.02
C VAL A 50 4.75 -14.02 -15.26
N LYS A 51 3.47 -14.42 -15.14
CA LYS A 51 2.67 -14.88 -16.27
C LYS A 51 2.51 -13.80 -17.34
N GLU A 52 2.15 -12.58 -16.96
CA GLU A 52 2.00 -11.47 -17.91
C GLU A 52 3.33 -10.98 -18.46
N LEU A 53 4.40 -10.98 -17.66
CA LEU A 53 5.74 -10.68 -18.20
C LEU A 53 6.05 -11.59 -19.39
N ARG A 54 5.74 -12.88 -19.28
CA ARG A 54 5.89 -13.83 -20.40
C ARG A 54 4.96 -13.53 -21.56
N GLU A 55 3.71 -13.17 -21.30
CA GLU A 55 2.75 -12.76 -22.34
C GLU A 55 3.19 -11.47 -23.07
N LEU A 56 3.94 -10.60 -22.41
CA LEU A 56 4.56 -9.38 -22.98
C LEU A 56 5.90 -9.65 -23.70
N GLY A 57 6.31 -10.92 -23.81
CA GLY A 57 7.55 -11.34 -24.48
C GLY A 57 8.80 -11.32 -23.60
N ILE A 58 8.68 -11.14 -22.28
CA ILE A 58 9.82 -11.23 -21.36
C ILE A 58 10.09 -12.70 -21.04
N THR A 59 11.17 -13.26 -21.59
CA THR A 59 11.57 -14.66 -21.38
C THR A 59 12.34 -14.84 -20.07
N LEU A 60 13.15 -13.84 -19.72
CA LEU A 60 14.03 -13.85 -18.56
C LEU A 60 14.01 -12.48 -17.88
N HIS A 61 13.96 -12.49 -16.55
CA HIS A 61 14.11 -11.28 -15.74
C HIS A 61 15.21 -11.49 -14.69
N MET A 62 16.09 -10.50 -14.49
CA MET A 62 17.27 -10.62 -13.64
C MET A 62 17.56 -9.34 -12.88
N GLN A 63 18.23 -9.48 -11.73
CA GLN A 63 18.74 -8.34 -10.96
C GLN A 63 19.98 -7.76 -11.63
N LEU A 64 20.07 -6.43 -11.72
CA LEU A 64 21.22 -5.73 -12.29
C LEU A 64 22.54 -6.14 -11.61
N HIS A 65 22.51 -6.26 -10.28
CA HIS A 65 23.67 -6.60 -9.46
C HIS A 65 23.93 -8.11 -9.31
N SER A 66 23.21 -8.95 -10.05
CA SER A 66 23.52 -10.38 -10.14
C SER A 66 24.58 -10.66 -11.22
N ASP A 67 25.26 -11.78 -11.07
CA ASP A 67 26.07 -12.37 -12.13
C ASP A 67 25.15 -12.87 -13.24
N ARG A 68 25.43 -12.44 -14.46
CA ARG A 68 24.58 -12.64 -15.63
C ARG A 68 25.44 -13.06 -16.81
N ASP A 69 25.02 -14.13 -17.48
CA ASP A 69 25.67 -14.63 -18.69
C ASP A 69 25.28 -13.79 -19.91
N SER A 70 26.15 -13.77 -20.91
CA SER A 70 25.85 -13.14 -22.20
C SER A 70 24.75 -13.91 -22.92
N ILE A 71 23.75 -13.18 -23.42
CA ILE A 71 22.65 -13.73 -24.21
C ILE A 71 22.58 -12.91 -25.52
N PRO A 72 23.30 -13.35 -26.57
CA PRO A 72 23.27 -12.66 -27.86
C PRO A 72 21.89 -12.79 -28.52
N GLU A 73 21.63 -11.95 -29.51
CA GLU A 73 20.43 -11.87 -30.37
C GLU A 73 19.13 -11.45 -29.67
N VAL A 74 19.11 -11.35 -28.34
CA VAL A 74 17.91 -10.98 -27.57
C VAL A 74 18.02 -9.55 -27.03
N PRO A 75 17.07 -8.65 -27.33
CA PRO A 75 17.05 -7.31 -26.75
C PRO A 75 16.91 -7.31 -25.23
N ALA A 76 17.71 -6.50 -24.56
CA ALA A 76 17.66 -6.29 -23.12
C ALA A 76 17.03 -4.94 -22.76
N ILE A 77 15.98 -4.98 -21.94
CA ILE A 77 15.32 -3.82 -21.36
C ILE A 77 15.87 -3.64 -19.96
N TYR A 78 16.53 -2.51 -19.71
CA TYR A 78 16.97 -2.10 -18.39
C TYR A 78 15.93 -1.17 -17.78
N PHE A 79 15.45 -1.49 -16.58
CA PHE A 79 14.56 -0.65 -15.78
C PHE A 79 15.20 -0.40 -14.42
N CYS A 80 15.98 0.67 -14.31
CA CYS A 80 16.85 0.91 -13.16
C CYS A 80 16.81 2.37 -12.70
N ALA A 81 17.12 2.62 -11.43
CA ALA A 81 17.37 3.98 -10.97
C ALA A 81 18.68 4.52 -11.58
N PRO A 82 18.78 5.81 -11.95
CA PRO A 82 19.99 6.39 -12.51
C PRO A 82 21.01 6.73 -11.41
N THR A 83 21.39 5.76 -10.57
CA THR A 83 22.41 5.92 -9.52
C THR A 83 23.80 5.61 -10.06
N ASP A 84 24.83 6.15 -9.42
CA ASP A 84 26.22 5.94 -9.86
C ASP A 84 26.62 4.46 -9.79
N GLU A 85 26.13 3.73 -8.78
CA GLU A 85 26.29 2.27 -8.65
C GLU A 85 25.67 1.52 -9.84
N ASN A 86 24.41 1.84 -10.18
CA ASN A 86 23.72 1.19 -11.29
C ASN A 86 24.35 1.53 -12.64
N LEU A 87 24.73 2.80 -12.85
CA LEU A 87 25.37 3.23 -14.09
C LEU A 87 26.75 2.61 -14.26
N GLY A 88 27.52 2.44 -13.17
CA GLY A 88 28.76 1.69 -13.19
C GLY A 88 28.55 0.24 -13.61
N ARG A 89 27.53 -0.43 -13.05
CA ARG A 89 27.19 -1.82 -13.43
C ARG A 89 26.70 -1.95 -14.88
N ILE A 90 25.87 -1.02 -15.34
CA ILE A 90 25.42 -0.96 -16.75
C ILE A 90 26.63 -0.71 -17.66
N GLY A 91 27.53 0.20 -17.30
CA GLY A 91 28.77 0.47 -18.04
C GLY A 91 29.64 -0.78 -18.19
N GLN A 92 29.73 -1.60 -17.14
CA GLN A 92 30.42 -2.89 -17.20
C GLN A 92 29.73 -3.89 -18.14
N ASP A 93 28.39 -3.97 -18.11
CA ASP A 93 27.64 -4.83 -19.03
C ASP A 93 27.83 -4.42 -20.51
N LEU A 94 27.95 -3.12 -20.77
CA LEU A 94 28.24 -2.55 -22.09
C LEU A 94 29.65 -2.92 -22.55
N GLN A 95 30.64 -2.80 -21.67
CA GLN A 95 32.04 -3.17 -21.98
C GLN A 95 32.22 -4.67 -22.21
N ASN A 96 31.44 -5.50 -21.50
CA ASN A 96 31.46 -6.95 -21.67
C ASN A 96 30.61 -7.44 -22.85
N GLY A 97 29.84 -6.55 -23.50
CA GLY A 97 28.98 -6.92 -24.63
C GLY A 97 27.96 -8.01 -24.28
N LEU A 98 27.32 -7.93 -23.11
CA LEU A 98 26.41 -8.99 -22.65
C LEU A 98 25.20 -9.21 -23.56
N TYR A 99 24.73 -8.17 -24.25
CA TYR A 99 23.56 -8.20 -25.13
C TYR A 99 23.82 -7.42 -26.42
N ASP A 100 23.10 -7.74 -27.49
CA ASP A 100 23.27 -7.06 -28.78
C ASP A 100 22.51 -5.74 -28.88
N ILE A 101 21.41 -5.61 -28.12
CA ILE A 101 20.51 -4.46 -28.15
C ILE A 101 20.16 -4.06 -26.72
N TYR A 102 20.43 -2.79 -26.38
CA TYR A 102 20.17 -2.21 -25.06
C TYR A 102 19.06 -1.15 -25.15
N HIS A 103 18.00 -1.34 -24.36
CA HIS A 103 16.95 -0.37 -24.13
C HIS A 103 17.03 0.13 -22.68
N LEU A 104 17.59 1.32 -22.48
CA LEU A 104 17.85 1.87 -21.16
C LEU A 104 16.65 2.73 -20.72
N ASN A 105 15.95 2.28 -19.68
CA ASN A 105 14.80 2.97 -19.11
C ASN A 105 15.12 3.33 -17.66
N PHE A 106 15.26 4.62 -17.39
CA PHE A 106 15.53 5.13 -16.05
C PHE A 106 14.23 5.42 -15.32
N ILE A 107 14.14 4.94 -14.07
CA ILE A 107 12.96 5.09 -13.20
C ILE A 107 12.65 6.57 -12.95
N SER A 108 13.68 7.39 -12.80
CA SER A 108 13.66 8.84 -12.64
C SER A 108 14.57 9.51 -13.67
N PRO A 109 14.44 10.82 -13.92
CA PRO A 109 15.29 11.52 -14.89
C PRO A 109 16.79 11.37 -14.64
N ILE A 110 17.54 11.06 -15.69
CA ILE A 110 19.00 11.01 -15.65
C ILE A 110 19.61 12.41 -15.80
N SER A 111 20.63 12.73 -15.00
CA SER A 111 21.35 14.01 -15.14
C SER A 111 22.23 14.01 -16.39
N ARG A 112 22.53 15.21 -16.91
CA ARG A 112 23.41 15.37 -18.08
C ARG A 112 24.78 14.74 -17.88
N GLN A 113 25.39 14.95 -16.71
CA GLN A 113 26.68 14.37 -16.37
C GLN A 113 26.64 12.84 -16.44
N ARG A 114 25.64 12.22 -15.81
CA ARG A 114 25.46 10.76 -15.80
C ARG A 114 25.22 10.19 -17.21
N MET A 115 24.54 10.95 -18.07
CA MET A 115 24.35 10.57 -19.48
C MET A 115 25.68 10.61 -20.26
N GLU A 116 26.52 11.62 -20.03
CA GLU A 116 27.86 11.73 -20.64
C GLU A 116 28.80 10.61 -20.16
N ASP A 117 28.74 10.24 -18.88
CA ASP A 117 29.50 9.13 -18.32
C ASP A 117 29.08 7.78 -18.94
N LEU A 118 27.77 7.55 -19.09
CA LEU A 118 27.22 6.37 -19.76
C LEU A 118 27.62 6.31 -21.24
N ALA A 119 27.59 7.43 -21.96
CA ALA A 119 28.02 7.51 -23.34
C ALA A 119 29.52 7.18 -23.48
N THR A 120 30.34 7.64 -22.53
CA THR A 120 31.77 7.31 -22.45
C THR A 120 31.98 5.81 -22.24
N ALA A 121 31.23 5.19 -21.34
CA ALA A 121 31.29 3.74 -21.12
C ALA A 121 30.90 2.94 -22.37
N ALA A 122 29.86 3.37 -23.09
CA ALA A 122 29.43 2.75 -24.34
C ALA A 122 30.47 2.87 -25.46
N LEU A 123 31.16 4.01 -25.55
CA LEU A 123 32.27 4.23 -26.49
C LEU A 123 33.45 3.30 -26.20
N LEU A 124 33.83 3.17 -24.93
CA LEU A 124 34.91 2.27 -24.50
C LEU A 124 34.59 0.80 -24.77
N GLY A 125 33.31 0.40 -24.63
CA GLY A 125 32.85 -0.94 -24.97
C GLY A 125 32.68 -1.20 -26.46
N GLY A 126 32.70 -0.17 -27.31
CA GLY A 126 32.43 -0.31 -28.75
C GLY A 126 30.96 -0.66 -29.07
N VAL A 127 30.03 -0.45 -28.14
CA VAL A 127 28.62 -0.87 -28.23
C VAL A 127 27.64 0.30 -28.41
N VAL A 128 28.12 1.46 -28.84
CA VAL A 128 27.28 2.66 -29.05
C VAL A 128 26.11 2.37 -30.00
N ALA A 129 26.35 1.60 -31.07
CA ALA A 129 25.31 1.22 -32.03
C ALA A 129 24.28 0.22 -31.44
N SER A 130 24.63 -0.47 -30.35
CA SER A 130 23.75 -1.42 -29.67
C SER A 130 22.75 -0.71 -28.73
N ILE A 131 23.04 0.51 -28.27
CA ILE A 131 22.10 1.30 -27.45
C ILE A 131 21.05 1.95 -28.36
N HIS A 132 19.84 1.38 -28.38
CA HIS A 132 18.79 1.82 -29.29
C HIS A 132 17.95 2.96 -28.72
N LYS A 133 17.70 2.93 -27.41
CA LYS A 133 16.78 3.85 -26.74
C LYS A 133 17.26 4.17 -25.33
N VAL A 134 17.13 5.43 -24.93
CA VAL A 134 17.32 5.92 -23.55
C VAL A 134 16.09 6.74 -23.19
N PHE A 135 15.38 6.36 -22.12
CA PHE A 135 14.14 7.00 -21.71
C PHE A 135 14.12 7.28 -20.21
N ASP A 136 13.58 8.44 -19.83
CA ASP A 136 13.15 8.74 -18.47
C ASP A 136 11.68 8.33 -18.34
N GLN A 137 11.38 7.35 -17.48
CA GLN A 137 10.04 6.77 -17.40
C GLN A 137 9.09 7.52 -16.45
N TYR A 138 9.62 8.25 -15.46
CA TYR A 138 8.82 8.89 -14.41
C TYR A 138 7.89 7.90 -13.67
N LEU A 139 8.42 6.74 -13.30
CA LEU A 139 7.68 5.67 -12.60
C LEU A 139 8.20 5.42 -11.18
N ASN A 140 8.79 6.44 -10.55
CA ASN A 140 9.46 6.36 -9.25
C ASN A 140 8.47 6.32 -8.06
N PHE A 141 7.52 5.38 -8.06
CA PHE A 141 6.57 5.12 -6.97
C PHE A 141 5.95 3.74 -7.15
N ILE A 142 5.34 3.19 -6.10
CA ILE A 142 4.76 1.85 -6.09
C ILE A 142 3.25 1.98 -5.87
N THR A 143 2.42 1.41 -6.75
CA THR A 143 0.97 1.32 -6.51
C THR A 143 0.59 -0.04 -5.92
N LEU A 144 -0.03 -0.02 -4.74
CA LEU A 144 -0.47 -1.23 -4.03
C LEU A 144 -1.95 -1.51 -4.26
N GLU A 145 -2.74 -0.44 -4.44
CA GLU A 145 -4.16 -0.49 -4.79
C GLU A 145 -4.43 0.44 -5.97
N ASP A 146 -5.66 0.41 -6.49
CA ASP A 146 -6.10 1.23 -7.62
C ASP A 146 -5.70 2.71 -7.46
N ASP A 147 -5.92 3.25 -6.26
CA ASP A 147 -5.65 4.64 -5.89
C ASP A 147 -4.85 4.74 -4.56
N LEU A 148 -3.93 3.79 -4.31
CA LEU A 148 -2.95 3.82 -3.22
C LEU A 148 -1.53 3.75 -3.77
N PHE A 149 -0.67 4.69 -3.39
CA PHE A 149 0.76 4.63 -3.74
C PHE A 149 1.70 4.86 -2.55
N VAL A 150 2.92 4.34 -2.67
CA VAL A 150 4.00 4.50 -1.69
C VAL A 150 5.27 4.86 -2.44
N LEU A 151 6.11 5.74 -1.89
CA LEU A 151 7.32 6.19 -2.61
C LEU A 151 8.44 5.15 -2.57
N ARG A 152 8.67 4.51 -1.41
CA ARG A 152 9.73 3.52 -1.24
C ARG A 152 9.29 2.34 -0.37
N HIS A 153 9.75 1.15 -0.73
CA HIS A 153 9.65 -0.04 0.09
C HIS A 153 11.04 -0.44 0.61
N GLN A 154 11.96 -0.86 -0.26
CA GLN A 154 13.35 -1.09 0.14
C GLN A 154 14.10 0.24 0.35
N ASN A 155 15.02 0.26 1.30
CA ASN A 155 15.76 1.46 1.73
C ASN A 155 14.85 2.63 2.13
N SER A 156 13.63 2.33 2.60
CA SER A 156 12.66 3.32 3.05
C SER A 156 13.12 4.13 4.26
N ASP A 157 14.12 3.65 5.00
CA ASP A 157 14.71 4.34 6.15
C ASP A 157 15.18 5.75 5.80
N ALA A 158 15.67 5.96 4.58
CA ALA A 158 16.14 7.27 4.10
C ALA A 158 15.03 8.34 4.02
N ILE A 159 13.77 7.95 3.87
CA ILE A 159 12.61 8.87 3.82
C ILE A 159 11.57 8.56 4.92
N SER A 160 12.02 7.90 5.98
CA SER A 160 11.21 7.48 7.12
C SER A 160 10.86 8.65 8.04
N TYR A 161 9.90 8.43 8.95
CA TYR A 161 9.59 9.43 9.97
C TYR A 161 10.80 9.74 10.87
N HIS A 162 11.61 8.72 11.20
CA HIS A 162 12.87 8.91 11.93
C HIS A 162 13.84 9.82 11.18
N ALA A 163 14.10 9.54 9.89
CA ALA A 163 15.05 10.32 9.10
C ALA A 163 14.69 11.81 9.00
N ILE A 164 13.38 12.13 9.01
CA ILE A 164 12.86 13.50 8.91
C ILE A 164 12.87 14.22 10.28
N ASN A 165 12.81 13.49 11.40
CA ASN A 165 12.62 14.07 12.73
C ASN A 165 13.81 13.87 13.70
N ARG A 166 14.88 13.19 13.29
CA ARG A 166 16.08 13.03 14.12
C ARG A 166 16.75 14.38 14.40
N GLY A 167 17.35 14.52 15.58
CA GLY A 167 17.82 15.84 16.06
C GLY A 167 19.08 16.37 15.38
N ASP A 168 19.84 15.50 14.72
CA ASP A 168 21.15 15.76 14.12
C ASP A 168 21.12 15.94 12.59
N VAL A 169 19.93 15.99 11.98
CA VAL A 169 19.79 16.20 10.53
C VAL A 169 20.38 17.55 10.14
N LYS A 170 21.34 17.52 9.20
CA LYS A 170 21.85 18.73 8.55
C LYS A 170 20.86 19.22 7.49
N ASP A 171 20.80 20.52 7.28
CA ASP A 171 19.93 21.13 6.25
C ASP A 171 20.10 20.50 4.86
N SER A 172 21.33 20.18 4.46
CA SER A 172 21.63 19.50 3.19
C SER A 172 21.11 18.07 3.12
N GLU A 173 21.13 17.35 4.24
CA GLU A 173 20.59 15.99 4.31
C GLU A 173 19.06 16.04 4.25
N MET A 174 18.45 17.00 4.96
CA MET A 174 17.01 17.25 4.86
C MET A 174 16.59 17.59 3.43
N GLU A 175 17.31 18.49 2.77
CA GLU A 175 17.05 18.88 1.37
C GLU A 175 17.12 17.66 0.44
N SER A 176 18.14 16.81 0.58
CA SER A 176 18.26 15.55 -0.19
C SER A 176 17.09 14.59 0.05
N VAL A 177 16.65 14.43 1.30
CA VAL A 177 15.46 13.63 1.64
C VAL A 177 14.21 14.19 0.97
N MET A 178 14.03 15.52 1.02
CA MET A 178 12.89 16.20 0.39
C MET A 178 12.93 16.11 -1.13
N ASP A 179 14.10 16.21 -1.75
CA ASP A 179 14.29 16.03 -3.20
C ASP A 179 13.84 14.63 -3.64
N ILE A 180 14.25 13.58 -2.91
CA ILE A 180 13.79 12.20 -3.19
C ILE A 180 12.26 12.12 -3.13
N ILE A 181 11.64 12.68 -2.09
CA ILE A 181 10.18 12.65 -1.92
C ILE A 181 9.48 13.38 -3.07
N VAL A 182 9.97 14.56 -3.43
CA VAL A 182 9.41 15.43 -4.48
C VAL A 182 9.58 14.79 -5.86
N ASP A 183 10.71 14.12 -6.13
CA ASP A 183 10.95 13.40 -7.38
C ASP A 183 9.97 12.24 -7.59
N CYS A 184 9.70 11.49 -6.53
CA CYS A 184 8.74 10.39 -6.56
C CYS A 184 7.30 10.95 -6.73
N LEU A 185 6.95 11.99 -5.97
CA LEU A 185 5.62 12.61 -6.06
C LEU A 185 5.38 13.28 -7.42
N PHE A 186 6.41 13.89 -8.02
CA PHE A 186 6.36 14.41 -9.37
C PHE A 186 6.07 13.31 -10.40
N SER A 187 6.69 12.14 -10.25
CA SER A 187 6.43 10.97 -11.10
C SER A 187 4.97 10.52 -11.06
N VAL A 188 4.31 10.62 -9.90
CA VAL A 188 2.86 10.37 -9.76
C VAL A 188 2.05 11.36 -10.61
N PHE A 189 2.38 12.65 -10.57
CA PHE A 189 1.66 13.67 -11.34
C PHE A 189 1.93 13.58 -12.85
N VAL A 190 3.13 13.20 -13.27
CA VAL A 190 3.43 12.88 -14.68
C VAL A 190 2.57 11.70 -15.14
N THR A 191 2.50 10.63 -14.33
CA THR A 191 1.66 9.46 -14.64
C THR A 191 0.16 9.80 -14.67
N LEU A 192 -0.29 10.71 -13.80
CA LEU A 192 -1.66 11.22 -13.81
C LEU A 192 -1.92 12.24 -14.93
N GLY A 193 -0.89 12.82 -15.57
CA GLY A 193 -1.05 13.89 -16.55
C GLY A 193 -1.82 15.09 -16.02
N THR A 194 -1.80 15.36 -14.71
CA THR A 194 -2.56 16.45 -14.08
C THR A 194 -1.69 17.28 -13.15
N VAL A 195 -2.01 18.57 -13.04
CA VAL A 195 -1.34 19.52 -12.16
C VAL A 195 -2.31 19.92 -11.04
N PRO A 196 -2.06 19.56 -9.78
CA PRO A 196 -2.99 19.80 -8.69
C PRO A 196 -2.97 21.27 -8.21
N ILE A 197 -3.97 21.66 -7.43
CA ILE A 197 -3.87 22.76 -6.47
C ILE A 197 -3.35 22.17 -5.16
N ILE A 198 -2.41 22.83 -4.48
CA ILE A 198 -1.72 22.24 -3.32
C ILE A 198 -2.17 22.93 -2.02
N ARG A 199 -2.47 22.15 -0.99
CA ARG A 199 -2.75 22.57 0.38
C ARG A 199 -1.89 21.82 1.37
N CYS A 200 -1.33 22.51 2.36
CA CYS A 200 -0.57 21.88 3.44
C CYS A 200 -0.62 22.73 4.72
N PRO A 201 -0.42 22.15 5.91
CA PRO A 201 -0.12 22.90 7.12
C PRO A 201 1.22 23.65 6.98
N ARG A 202 1.43 24.67 7.81
CA ARG A 202 2.67 25.45 7.86
C ARG A 202 3.63 24.94 8.94
N GLY A 203 4.93 25.17 8.75
CA GLY A 203 5.98 25.00 9.76
C GLY A 203 6.54 23.58 9.92
N ASN A 204 6.29 22.67 8.97
CA ASN A 204 6.74 21.27 9.06
C ASN A 204 7.26 20.74 7.72
N ALA A 205 7.67 19.47 7.69
CA ALA A 205 8.18 18.80 6.50
C ALA A 205 7.18 18.82 5.33
N ALA A 206 5.87 18.78 5.62
CA ALA A 206 4.83 18.88 4.60
C ALA A 206 4.88 20.22 3.85
N GLU A 207 5.22 21.33 4.51
CA GLU A 207 5.41 22.63 3.84
C GLU A 207 6.61 22.61 2.88
N MET A 208 7.74 22.00 3.29
CA MET A 208 8.93 21.89 2.43
C MET A 208 8.61 21.08 1.17
N VAL A 209 7.99 19.91 1.32
CA VAL A 209 7.54 19.07 0.20
C VAL A 209 6.57 19.85 -0.70
N ALA A 210 5.58 20.54 -0.13
CA ALA A 210 4.57 21.30 -0.88
C ALA A 210 5.18 22.44 -1.71
N LYS A 211 6.15 23.19 -1.15
CA LYS A 211 6.84 24.27 -1.86
C LYS A 211 7.75 23.73 -2.96
N MET A 212 8.49 22.66 -2.70
CA MET A 212 9.39 22.05 -3.68
C MET A 212 8.62 21.42 -4.83
N ILE A 213 7.50 20.74 -4.57
CA ILE A 213 6.66 20.19 -5.64
C ILE A 213 5.93 21.29 -6.43
N ASP A 214 5.48 22.40 -5.79
CA ASP A 214 4.96 23.57 -6.53
C ASP A 214 5.99 24.10 -7.51
N LYS A 215 7.22 24.34 -7.03
CA LYS A 215 8.34 24.82 -7.84
C LYS A 215 8.61 23.87 -9.02
N LYS A 216 8.72 22.57 -8.76
CA LYS A 216 9.02 21.57 -9.79
C LYS A 216 7.90 21.44 -10.83
N LEU A 217 6.64 21.44 -10.40
CA LEU A 217 5.49 21.45 -11.31
C LEU A 217 5.47 22.70 -12.16
N ARG A 218 5.70 23.88 -11.56
CA ARG A 218 5.78 25.16 -12.24
C ARG A 218 6.85 25.12 -13.34
N GLU A 219 8.08 24.78 -13.02
CA GLU A 219 9.17 24.71 -14.00
C GLU A 219 8.84 23.83 -15.22
N ASN A 220 8.08 22.74 -15.04
CA ASN A 220 7.72 21.82 -16.12
C ASN A 220 6.42 22.20 -16.88
N VAL A 221 5.48 22.89 -16.23
CA VAL A 221 4.22 23.33 -16.87
C VAL A 221 4.45 24.44 -17.89
N TRP A 222 5.43 25.32 -17.63
CA TRP A 222 5.76 26.43 -18.53
C TRP A 222 6.91 26.11 -19.50
N ASP A 223 7.45 24.88 -19.48
CA ASP A 223 8.43 24.44 -20.47
C ASP A 223 7.72 24.05 -21.79
N ALA A 224 7.67 25.02 -22.70
CA ALA A 224 7.06 24.85 -24.02
C ALA A 224 7.74 23.79 -24.91
N ARG A 225 8.94 23.29 -24.55
CA ARG A 225 9.63 22.27 -25.34
C ARG A 225 9.37 20.85 -24.84
N ASN A 226 8.96 20.69 -23.59
CA ASN A 226 8.84 19.38 -22.94
C ASN A 226 7.67 19.36 -21.93
N ASN A 227 6.47 19.73 -22.38
CA ASN A 227 5.31 19.77 -21.51
C ASN A 227 4.77 18.36 -21.20
N LEU A 228 5.22 17.81 -20.07
CA LEU A 228 4.83 16.49 -19.57
C LEU A 228 3.33 16.39 -19.19
N PHE A 229 2.59 17.51 -19.16
CA PHE A 229 1.21 17.60 -18.69
C PHE A 229 0.18 17.91 -19.79
N GLU A 230 0.58 17.96 -21.06
CA GLU A 230 -0.31 18.22 -22.22
C GLU A 230 -1.02 16.96 -22.75
N GLY A 231 -0.59 15.76 -22.34
CA GLY A 231 -0.86 14.50 -23.06
C GLY A 231 -2.27 13.91 -23.02
N GLU A 232 -3.13 14.20 -22.03
CA GLU A 232 -4.41 13.49 -21.92
C GLU A 232 -5.67 14.29 -22.24
N ALA A 233 -5.62 15.62 -22.20
CA ALA A 233 -6.77 16.46 -22.56
C ALA A 233 -7.13 16.33 -24.05
N SER A 234 -6.15 16.01 -24.90
CA SER A 234 -6.34 15.86 -26.36
C SER A 234 -6.66 14.42 -26.79
N ALA A 235 -6.29 13.40 -26.01
CA ALA A 235 -6.41 11.99 -26.43
C ALA A 235 -7.71 11.30 -26.00
N THR A 236 -8.33 11.74 -24.89
CA THR A 236 -9.49 11.03 -24.28
C THR A 236 -10.82 11.76 -24.40
N GLY A 237 -10.86 12.98 -24.96
CA GLY A 237 -12.09 13.78 -25.11
C GLY A 237 -12.77 14.19 -23.80
N HIS A 238 -12.22 13.81 -22.64
CA HIS A 238 -12.71 14.17 -21.32
C HIS A 238 -11.96 15.39 -20.80
N TYR A 239 -12.49 16.58 -21.09
CA TYR A 239 -12.08 17.79 -20.38
C TYR A 239 -12.53 17.67 -18.91
N SER A 240 -11.62 17.30 -18.01
CA SER A 240 -11.83 17.61 -16.60
C SER A 240 -11.56 19.11 -16.41
N PHE A 241 -12.63 19.89 -16.35
CA PHE A 241 -12.55 21.33 -16.08
C PHE A 241 -12.11 21.63 -14.64
N GLN A 242 -12.11 20.65 -13.73
CA GLN A 242 -11.71 20.81 -12.34
C GLN A 242 -10.38 20.10 -12.06
N ARG A 243 -9.39 20.88 -11.60
CA ARG A 243 -8.09 20.35 -11.19
C ARG A 243 -8.20 19.62 -9.85
N PRO A 244 -7.43 18.54 -9.66
CA PRO A 244 -7.43 17.84 -8.38
C PRO A 244 -6.78 18.68 -7.28
N LEU A 245 -7.15 18.40 -6.05
CA LEU A 245 -6.54 18.95 -4.84
C LEU A 245 -5.45 18.00 -4.32
N LEU A 246 -4.22 18.46 -4.17
CA LEU A 246 -3.19 17.78 -3.39
C LEU A 246 -3.20 18.33 -1.96
N ILE A 247 -3.40 17.45 -0.98
CA ILE A 247 -3.24 17.74 0.44
C ILE A 247 -1.96 17.05 0.91
N VAL A 248 -0.95 17.82 1.30
CA VAL A 248 0.28 17.30 1.90
C VAL A 248 0.16 17.41 3.41
N LEU A 249 0.29 16.30 4.12
CA LEU A 249 0.20 16.22 5.58
C LEU A 249 1.48 15.64 6.16
N ASP A 250 1.75 15.96 7.42
CA ASP A 250 2.80 15.32 8.21
C ASP A 250 2.17 14.23 9.08
N ARG A 251 2.89 13.13 9.32
CA ARG A 251 2.42 12.05 10.21
C ARG A 251 2.03 12.55 11.60
N ASN A 252 2.62 13.65 12.07
CA ASN A 252 2.29 14.33 13.32
C ASN A 252 0.81 14.74 13.45
N VAL A 253 0.07 14.82 12.34
CA VAL A 253 -1.37 15.11 12.35
C VAL A 253 -2.18 14.06 13.10
N ASP A 254 -1.73 12.79 13.08
CA ASP A 254 -2.40 11.67 13.70
C ASP A 254 -1.40 10.53 13.96
N MET A 255 -1.04 10.33 15.22
CA MET A 255 -0.18 9.22 15.66
C MET A 255 -0.96 8.05 16.26
N ALA A 256 -2.24 8.24 16.59
CA ALA A 256 -3.01 7.19 17.26
C ALA A 256 -3.47 6.14 16.26
N THR A 257 -3.96 6.57 15.09
CA THR A 257 -4.47 5.67 14.03
C THR A 257 -3.45 4.63 13.57
N PRO A 258 -2.18 4.96 13.22
CA PRO A 258 -1.22 3.94 12.79
C PRO A 258 -0.80 2.96 13.91
N LEU A 259 -1.01 3.31 15.18
CA LEU A 259 -0.75 2.43 16.33
C LEU A 259 -1.99 1.64 16.76
N HIS A 260 -3.19 2.02 16.30
CA HIS A 260 -4.45 1.41 16.66
C HIS A 260 -4.52 -0.05 16.17
N HIS A 261 -4.95 -0.97 17.03
CA HIS A 261 -5.37 -2.29 16.61
C HIS A 261 -6.63 -2.17 15.75
N THR A 262 -6.75 -2.97 14.71
CA THR A 262 -7.83 -2.81 13.72
C THR A 262 -8.59 -4.12 13.53
N TRP A 263 -9.84 -4.02 13.09
CA TRP A 263 -10.63 -5.17 12.66
C TRP A 263 -10.78 -5.33 11.15
N MET A 264 -10.10 -4.53 10.35
CA MET A 264 -10.22 -4.59 8.89
C MET A 264 -9.27 -5.66 8.34
N TYR A 265 -9.75 -6.51 7.42
CA TYR A 265 -8.99 -7.68 6.95
C TYR A 265 -7.61 -7.33 6.39
N GLN A 266 -7.52 -6.33 5.52
CA GLN A 266 -6.26 -5.87 4.95
C GLN A 266 -5.31 -5.28 5.99
N ALA A 267 -5.84 -4.44 6.88
CA ALA A 267 -5.03 -3.78 7.89
C ALA A 267 -4.53 -4.79 8.94
N LEU A 268 -5.32 -5.81 9.28
CA LEU A 268 -4.88 -6.94 10.11
C LEU A 268 -3.78 -7.75 9.45
N ALA A 269 -3.95 -8.13 8.16
CA ALA A 269 -2.91 -8.88 7.45
C ALA A 269 -1.58 -8.13 7.45
N HIS A 270 -1.62 -6.81 7.28
CA HIS A 270 -0.44 -5.94 7.38
C HIS A 270 0.17 -5.87 8.78
N ASP A 271 -0.67 -5.73 9.81
CA ASP A 271 -0.22 -5.56 11.19
C ASP A 271 0.32 -6.86 11.81
N VAL A 272 -0.39 -7.98 11.61
CA VAL A 272 -0.12 -9.24 12.35
C VAL A 272 0.60 -10.30 11.52
N LEU A 273 0.55 -10.22 10.19
CA LEU A 273 1.24 -11.15 9.28
C LEU A 273 2.34 -10.46 8.45
N GLU A 274 2.69 -9.21 8.80
CA GLU A 274 3.76 -8.43 8.17
C GLU A 274 3.66 -8.37 6.64
N MET A 275 2.43 -8.23 6.11
CA MET A 275 2.20 -8.12 4.65
C MET A 275 3.00 -6.96 4.06
N ALA A 276 3.73 -7.21 2.97
CA ALA A 276 4.52 -6.21 2.26
C ALA A 276 4.43 -6.43 0.75
N LEU A 277 4.27 -5.36 -0.03
CA LEU A 277 4.10 -5.41 -1.49
C LEU A 277 3.04 -6.45 -1.94
N ASN A 278 1.90 -6.49 -1.24
CA ASN A 278 0.80 -7.45 -1.49
C ASN A 278 1.21 -8.93 -1.36
N ARG A 279 2.27 -9.21 -0.59
CA ARG A 279 2.76 -10.55 -0.28
C ARG A 279 2.80 -10.75 1.22
N LEU A 280 2.48 -11.94 1.67
CA LEU A 280 2.64 -12.31 3.08
C LEU A 280 3.06 -13.77 3.19
N VAL A 281 3.59 -14.14 4.37
CA VAL A 281 3.98 -15.51 4.68
C VAL A 281 3.18 -15.97 5.89
N VAL A 282 2.48 -17.10 5.75
CA VAL A 282 1.74 -17.72 6.85
C VAL A 282 2.46 -18.98 7.29
N GLU A 283 2.63 -19.14 8.59
CA GLU A 283 3.09 -20.39 9.19
C GLU A 283 1.94 -21.38 9.33
N GLU A 284 2.03 -22.52 8.63
CA GLU A 284 1.12 -23.64 8.79
C GLU A 284 1.70 -24.65 9.79
N ASN A 285 0.94 -24.96 10.84
CA ASN A 285 1.27 -26.02 11.78
C ASN A 285 0.98 -27.39 11.14
N VAL A 286 1.99 -28.00 10.52
CA VAL A 286 1.86 -29.33 9.88
C VAL A 286 2.18 -30.44 10.88
N GLY A 287 1.43 -30.48 11.98
CA GLY A 287 1.48 -31.57 12.97
C GLY A 287 2.87 -31.87 13.56
N ARG A 288 2.97 -33.03 14.23
CA ARG A 288 4.23 -33.54 14.82
C ARG A 288 4.98 -34.40 13.80
N SER A 289 6.29 -34.21 13.69
CA SER A 289 7.14 -35.13 12.92
C SER A 289 7.18 -36.51 13.59
N PRO A 290 7.51 -37.58 12.83
CA PRO A 290 7.77 -38.91 13.41
C PRO A 290 8.88 -38.91 14.47
N ALA A 291 9.70 -37.85 14.51
CA ALA A 291 10.81 -37.65 15.43
C ALA A 291 10.48 -36.67 16.59
N GLY A 292 9.22 -36.33 16.81
CA GLY A 292 8.78 -35.55 17.99
C GLY A 292 9.00 -34.04 17.92
N GLY A 293 9.39 -33.49 16.77
CA GLY A 293 9.53 -32.04 16.55
C GLY A 293 8.31 -31.42 15.87
N THR A 294 7.91 -30.22 16.28
CA THR A 294 6.91 -29.40 15.56
C THR A 294 7.50 -28.94 14.23
N ARG A 295 6.92 -29.36 13.09
CA ARG A 295 7.36 -28.87 11.77
C ARG A 295 6.42 -27.75 11.34
N SER A 296 6.85 -26.50 11.51
CA SER A 296 6.21 -25.34 10.87
C SER A 296 6.56 -25.35 9.38
N LYS A 297 5.55 -25.33 8.51
CA LYS A 297 5.75 -25.11 7.07
C LYS A 297 5.27 -23.70 6.76
N THR A 298 6.17 -22.84 6.31
CA THR A 298 5.80 -21.51 5.85
C THR A 298 5.27 -21.59 4.41
N ARG A 299 4.22 -20.83 4.11
CA ARG A 299 3.74 -20.62 2.74
C ARG A 299 3.60 -19.14 2.45
N ALA A 300 4.12 -18.73 1.31
CA ALA A 300 3.93 -17.38 0.79
C ALA A 300 2.64 -17.30 -0.01
N TYR A 301 1.89 -16.23 0.19
CA TYR A 301 0.67 -15.92 -0.53
C TYR A 301 0.78 -14.52 -1.15
N GLU A 302 0.18 -14.35 -2.34
CA GLU A 302 0.09 -13.07 -3.06
C GLU A 302 -1.38 -12.64 -3.05
N LEU A 303 -1.64 -11.41 -2.59
CA LEU A 303 -2.98 -10.83 -2.46
C LEU A 303 -3.14 -9.72 -3.50
N ASP A 304 -3.47 -10.10 -4.73
CA ASP A 304 -3.51 -9.19 -5.86
C ASP A 304 -4.92 -8.66 -6.19
N ASN A 305 -5.03 -7.76 -7.16
CA ASN A 305 -6.31 -7.20 -7.62
C ASN A 305 -7.06 -8.11 -8.62
N ARG A 306 -6.59 -9.34 -8.87
CA ARG A 306 -7.30 -10.35 -9.68
C ARG A 306 -8.09 -11.30 -8.82
N ASP A 307 -7.65 -11.45 -7.58
CA ASP A 307 -8.37 -12.13 -6.54
C ASP A 307 -9.69 -11.41 -6.24
N ARG A 308 -10.77 -11.99 -6.77
CA ARG A 308 -12.13 -11.48 -6.58
C ARG A 308 -12.50 -11.41 -5.10
N PHE A 309 -12.10 -12.39 -4.30
CA PHE A 309 -12.45 -12.43 -2.88
C PHE A 309 -11.73 -11.29 -2.15
N TRP A 310 -10.43 -11.13 -2.38
CA TRP A 310 -9.64 -10.03 -1.82
C TRP A 310 -10.22 -8.66 -2.20
N CYS A 311 -10.49 -8.40 -3.49
CA CYS A 311 -11.04 -7.12 -3.93
C CYS A 311 -12.37 -6.77 -3.24
N GLN A 312 -13.21 -7.77 -3.00
CA GLN A 312 -14.51 -7.60 -2.36
C GLN A 312 -14.40 -7.40 -0.84
N HIS A 313 -13.44 -8.06 -0.18
CA HIS A 313 -13.41 -8.19 1.28
C HIS A 313 -12.20 -7.57 1.99
N LYS A 314 -11.18 -7.06 1.30
CA LYS A 314 -9.99 -6.42 1.90
C LYS A 314 -10.32 -5.31 2.90
N GLY A 315 -11.32 -4.49 2.56
CA GLY A 315 -11.85 -3.42 3.40
C GLY A 315 -13.05 -3.82 4.26
N SER A 316 -13.33 -5.12 4.43
CA SER A 316 -14.42 -5.58 5.29
C SER A 316 -13.91 -5.85 6.72
N PRO A 317 -14.76 -5.70 7.73
CA PRO A 317 -14.48 -6.20 9.07
C PRO A 317 -14.22 -7.70 9.06
N PHE A 318 -13.24 -8.15 9.84
CA PHE A 318 -12.77 -9.53 9.89
C PHE A 318 -13.89 -10.57 10.13
N PRO A 319 -14.89 -10.33 11.02
CA PRO A 319 -16.01 -11.25 11.16
C PRO A 319 -16.79 -11.47 9.86
N ARG A 320 -17.01 -10.42 9.05
CA ARG A 320 -17.70 -10.55 7.76
C ARG A 320 -16.85 -11.33 6.75
N VAL A 321 -15.53 -11.23 6.82
CA VAL A 321 -14.63 -12.02 5.97
C VAL A 321 -14.74 -13.51 6.30
N ALA A 322 -14.82 -13.87 7.58
CA ALA A 322 -15.01 -15.26 7.98
C ALA A 322 -16.33 -15.84 7.48
N GLU A 323 -17.42 -15.09 7.59
CA GLU A 323 -18.72 -15.46 7.01
C GLU A 323 -18.62 -15.63 5.49
N ALA A 324 -17.99 -14.69 4.79
CA ALA A 324 -17.86 -14.73 3.34
C ALA A 324 -17.05 -15.95 2.85
N ILE A 325 -15.97 -16.33 3.57
CA ILE A 325 -15.22 -17.56 3.25
C ILE A 325 -16.11 -18.79 3.39
N GLN A 326 -16.95 -18.83 4.43
CA GLN A 326 -17.90 -19.94 4.61
C GLN A 326 -18.95 -19.98 3.48
N GLU A 327 -19.50 -18.83 3.11
CA GLU A 327 -20.44 -18.71 1.99
C GLU A 327 -19.81 -19.21 0.67
N GLU A 328 -18.55 -18.87 0.38
CA GLU A 328 -17.80 -19.34 -0.80
C GLU A 328 -17.48 -20.85 -0.72
N LEU A 329 -17.14 -21.37 0.45
CA LEU A 329 -16.94 -22.81 0.69
C LEU A 329 -18.20 -23.63 0.43
N GLU A 330 -19.36 -23.14 0.88
CA GLU A 330 -20.65 -23.80 0.66
C GLU A 330 -21.06 -23.77 -0.83
N GLN A 331 -20.82 -22.64 -1.52
CA GLN A 331 -21.00 -22.53 -2.96
C GLN A 331 -20.09 -23.49 -3.73
N TYR A 332 -18.82 -23.59 -3.35
CA TYR A 332 -17.87 -24.53 -3.93
C TYR A 332 -18.33 -25.99 -3.76
N ARG A 333 -18.77 -26.37 -2.54
CA ARG A 333 -19.28 -27.72 -2.26
C ARG A 333 -20.50 -28.08 -3.10
N THR A 334 -21.45 -27.15 -3.21
CA THR A 334 -22.65 -27.32 -4.04
C THR A 334 -22.28 -27.55 -5.50
N PHE A 335 -21.35 -26.74 -6.04
CA PHE A 335 -20.87 -26.88 -7.40
C PHE A 335 -20.11 -28.20 -7.62
N GLU A 336 -19.26 -28.61 -6.66
CA GLU A 336 -18.53 -29.88 -6.70
C GLU A 336 -19.49 -31.07 -6.73
N GLU A 337 -20.56 -31.04 -5.93
CA GLU A 337 -21.61 -32.06 -5.92
C GLU A 337 -22.35 -32.11 -7.26
N ASP A 338 -22.66 -30.97 -7.87
CA ASP A 338 -23.33 -30.93 -9.17
C ASP A 338 -22.44 -31.48 -10.29
N VAL A 339 -21.14 -31.20 -10.26
CA VAL A 339 -20.16 -31.81 -11.18
C VAL A 339 -20.04 -33.32 -10.93
N LYS A 340 -20.04 -33.78 -9.68
CA LYS A 340 -20.04 -35.22 -9.34
C LYS A 340 -21.32 -35.92 -9.80
N LYS A 341 -22.50 -35.33 -9.59
CA LYS A 341 -23.79 -35.83 -10.09
C LYS A 341 -23.80 -35.90 -11.61
N LEU A 342 -23.25 -34.88 -12.28
CA LEU A 342 -23.06 -34.89 -13.74
C LEU A 342 -22.18 -36.07 -14.15
N LYS A 343 -20.99 -36.27 -13.55
CA LYS A 343 -20.13 -37.44 -13.83
C LYS A 343 -20.85 -38.79 -13.63
N PHE A 344 -21.61 -38.92 -12.53
CA PHE A 344 -22.35 -40.15 -12.22
C PHE A 344 -23.51 -40.41 -13.22
N SER A 345 -24.27 -39.37 -13.58
CA SER A 345 -25.32 -39.46 -14.60
C SER A 345 -24.80 -39.84 -15.99
N MET A 346 -23.50 -39.73 -16.20
CA MET A 346 -22.81 -40.03 -17.46
C MET A 346 -22.18 -41.44 -17.51
N GLY A 347 -22.27 -42.25 -16.45
CA GLY A 347 -21.91 -43.67 -16.49
C GLY A 347 -20.42 -43.98 -16.71
N ILE A 348 -19.52 -43.02 -16.47
CA ILE A 348 -18.08 -43.16 -16.76
C ILE A 348 -17.33 -44.07 -15.76
N ASP A 349 -17.96 -44.46 -14.63
CA ASP A 349 -17.33 -45.33 -13.62
C ASP A 349 -17.57 -46.84 -13.83
N ASN A 350 -18.33 -47.25 -14.85
CA ASN A 350 -18.48 -48.68 -15.19
C ASN A 350 -17.82 -48.96 -16.54
N GLU A 351 -16.85 -49.88 -16.53
CA GLU A 351 -16.30 -50.61 -17.69
C GLU A 351 -17.42 -51.39 -18.41
N SER A 352 -18.35 -50.70 -19.05
CA SER A 352 -19.42 -51.32 -19.82
C SER A 352 -19.51 -50.64 -21.17
N GLU A 353 -18.97 -51.35 -22.14
CA GLU A 353 -18.73 -51.02 -23.56
C GLU A 353 -20.04 -50.83 -24.38
N VAL A 354 -21.10 -50.29 -23.80
CA VAL A 354 -22.42 -50.15 -24.44
C VAL A 354 -23.06 -48.78 -24.15
N ALA A 355 -22.35 -47.70 -24.50
CA ALA A 355 -22.89 -46.33 -24.39
C ALA A 355 -22.60 -45.45 -25.62
N LEU A 356 -22.53 -46.03 -26.82
CA LEU A 356 -22.20 -45.29 -28.05
C LEU A 356 -23.40 -44.63 -28.76
N SER A 357 -24.64 -44.73 -28.24
CA SER A 357 -25.85 -44.26 -28.95
C SER A 357 -26.59 -43.05 -28.35
N MET A 358 -26.10 -42.43 -27.26
CA MET A 358 -26.71 -41.22 -26.64
C MET A 358 -25.79 -39.98 -26.65
N VAL A 359 -24.94 -39.83 -27.67
CA VAL A 359 -23.78 -38.92 -27.62
C VAL A 359 -24.07 -37.46 -28.01
N SER A 360 -25.24 -37.09 -28.56
CA SER A 360 -25.45 -35.72 -29.08
C SER A 360 -25.84 -34.66 -28.03
N ASN A 361 -26.61 -35.01 -26.99
CA ASN A 361 -27.01 -34.05 -25.93
C ASN A 361 -26.03 -34.01 -24.75
N ASN A 362 -25.18 -35.03 -24.62
CA ASN A 362 -24.18 -35.13 -23.56
C ASN A 362 -22.85 -34.46 -23.91
N THR A 363 -22.55 -34.22 -25.19
CA THR A 363 -21.32 -33.51 -25.61
C THR A 363 -21.31 -32.07 -25.11
N ALA A 364 -22.41 -31.33 -25.24
CA ALA A 364 -22.49 -29.96 -24.74
C ALA A 364 -22.31 -29.87 -23.21
N ARG A 365 -22.85 -30.83 -22.46
CA ARG A 365 -22.69 -30.91 -21.00
C ARG A 365 -21.27 -31.32 -20.60
N LEU A 366 -20.64 -32.24 -21.34
CA LEU A 366 -19.21 -32.59 -21.18
C LEU A 366 -18.31 -31.38 -21.46
N THR A 367 -18.54 -30.69 -22.57
CA THR A 367 -17.78 -29.49 -22.94
C THR A 367 -17.93 -28.41 -21.86
N ASN A 368 -19.14 -28.19 -21.33
CA ASN A 368 -19.35 -27.23 -20.25
C ASN A 368 -18.67 -27.64 -18.94
N ALA A 369 -18.73 -28.91 -18.54
CA ALA A 369 -18.09 -29.40 -17.32
C ALA A 369 -16.55 -29.35 -17.41
N VAL A 370 -15.98 -29.71 -18.57
CA VAL A 370 -14.54 -29.61 -18.86
C VAL A 370 -14.08 -28.15 -18.86
N ASN A 371 -14.89 -27.24 -19.40
CA ASN A 371 -14.59 -25.80 -19.39
C ASN A 371 -14.67 -25.19 -17.97
N SER A 372 -15.50 -25.74 -17.07
CA SER A 372 -15.64 -25.24 -15.69
C SER A 372 -14.58 -25.76 -14.70
N LEU A 373 -13.87 -26.84 -15.03
CA LEU A 373 -12.88 -27.47 -14.14
C LEU A 373 -11.72 -26.52 -13.75
N PRO A 374 -11.10 -25.78 -14.69
CA PRO A 374 -10.07 -24.79 -14.32
C PRO A 374 -10.60 -23.70 -13.40
N GLN A 375 -11.83 -23.24 -13.61
CA GLN A 375 -12.48 -22.22 -12.77
C GLN A 375 -12.71 -22.76 -11.35
N LEU A 376 -13.13 -24.01 -11.22
CA LEU A 376 -13.28 -24.69 -9.92
C LEU A 376 -11.97 -24.82 -9.15
N LEU A 377 -10.90 -25.22 -9.84
CA LEU A 377 -9.58 -25.35 -9.22
C LEU A 377 -9.08 -24.00 -8.71
N GLU A 378 -9.28 -22.93 -9.48
CA GLU A 378 -8.91 -21.58 -9.07
C GLU A 378 -9.76 -21.08 -7.90
N MET A 379 -11.09 -21.30 -7.94
CA MET A 379 -11.99 -20.98 -6.83
C MET A 379 -11.55 -21.69 -5.54
N LYS A 380 -11.25 -22.99 -5.61
CA LYS A 380 -10.71 -23.74 -4.47
C LYS A 380 -9.39 -23.15 -3.97
N ARG A 381 -8.47 -22.82 -4.88
CA ARG A 381 -7.16 -22.24 -4.53
C ARG A 381 -7.32 -20.93 -3.76
N LEU A 382 -8.21 -20.04 -4.21
CA LEU A 382 -8.50 -18.77 -3.54
C LEU A 382 -9.13 -18.98 -2.15
N ILE A 383 -10.09 -19.90 -2.06
CA ILE A 383 -10.72 -20.27 -0.78
C ILE A 383 -9.68 -20.82 0.21
N ASP A 384 -8.84 -21.77 -0.22
CA ASP A 384 -7.79 -22.35 0.61
C ASP A 384 -6.80 -21.28 1.08
N MET A 385 -6.39 -20.38 0.18
CA MET A 385 -5.51 -19.25 0.49
C MET A 385 -6.12 -18.34 1.56
N HIS A 386 -7.34 -17.83 1.36
CA HIS A 386 -7.97 -16.93 2.33
C HIS A 386 -8.29 -17.62 3.65
N THR A 387 -8.62 -18.91 3.64
CA THR A 387 -8.78 -19.70 4.85
C THR A 387 -7.47 -19.76 5.65
N SER A 388 -6.34 -20.00 4.98
CA SER A 388 -5.02 -19.99 5.62
C SER A 388 -4.66 -18.61 6.18
N VAL A 389 -4.86 -17.53 5.41
CA VAL A 389 -4.61 -16.15 5.87
C VAL A 389 -5.49 -15.79 7.06
N ALA A 390 -6.80 -16.05 6.98
CA ALA A 390 -7.75 -15.76 8.05
C ALA A 390 -7.45 -16.59 9.32
N THR A 391 -6.99 -17.84 9.16
CA THR A 391 -6.54 -18.67 10.28
C THR A 391 -5.28 -18.09 10.94
N GLY A 392 -4.32 -17.62 10.14
CA GLY A 392 -3.12 -16.93 10.64
C GLY A 392 -3.47 -15.69 11.47
N ILE A 393 -4.36 -14.84 10.95
CA ILE A 393 -4.87 -13.67 11.66
C ILE A 393 -5.59 -14.08 12.96
N LEU A 394 -6.49 -15.07 12.90
CA LEU A 394 -7.23 -15.55 14.07
C LEU A 394 -6.31 -16.08 15.17
N ASN A 395 -5.23 -16.78 14.80
CA ASN A 395 -4.24 -17.25 15.75
C ASN A 395 -3.51 -16.09 16.44
N ALA A 396 -3.11 -15.06 15.70
CA ALA A 396 -2.47 -13.87 16.26
C ALA A 396 -3.41 -13.06 17.17
N ILE A 397 -4.71 -13.00 16.84
CA ILE A 397 -5.73 -12.39 17.69
C ILE A 397 -5.85 -13.14 19.02
N LYS A 398 -6.00 -14.46 18.95
CA LYS A 398 -6.19 -15.32 20.13
C LYS A 398 -4.97 -15.33 21.04
N SER A 399 -3.77 -15.49 20.47
CA SER A 399 -2.54 -15.58 21.25
C SER A 399 -2.20 -14.28 21.98
N ARG A 400 -2.54 -13.14 21.38
CA ARG A 400 -2.23 -11.81 21.94
C ARG A 400 -3.43 -11.13 22.61
N ARG A 401 -4.62 -11.74 22.60
CA ARG A 401 -5.89 -11.16 23.10
C ARG A 401 -6.17 -9.76 22.53
N LEU A 402 -5.98 -9.61 21.21
CA LEU A 402 -6.10 -8.31 20.51
C LEU A 402 -7.50 -7.70 20.57
N ASP A 403 -8.52 -8.52 20.78
CA ASP A 403 -9.89 -8.09 21.01
C ASP A 403 -10.02 -7.18 22.23
N THR A 404 -9.26 -7.45 23.31
CA THR A 404 -9.22 -6.60 24.50
C THR A 404 -8.58 -5.25 24.21
N PHE A 405 -7.47 -5.24 23.46
CA PHE A 405 -6.78 -4.00 23.07
C PHE A 405 -7.64 -3.14 22.16
N PHE A 406 -8.22 -3.72 21.11
CA PHE A 406 -9.13 -3.03 20.20
C PHE A 406 -10.29 -2.37 20.93
N GLU A 407 -10.98 -3.09 21.83
CA GLU A 407 -12.11 -2.54 22.57
C GLU A 407 -11.72 -1.36 23.47
N LEU A 408 -10.57 -1.46 24.16
CA LEU A 408 -10.08 -0.37 25.00
C LEU A 408 -9.69 0.85 24.17
N GLU A 409 -8.93 0.64 23.10
CA GLU A 409 -8.45 1.72 22.24
C GLU A 409 -9.59 2.46 21.55
N GLU A 410 -10.59 1.75 21.00
CA GLU A 410 -11.78 2.36 20.41
C GLU A 410 -12.54 3.23 21.42
N LYS A 411 -12.71 2.77 22.66
CA LYS A 411 -13.34 3.55 23.73
C LYS A 411 -12.51 4.77 24.08
N ILE A 412 -11.19 4.64 24.17
CA ILE A 412 -10.25 5.76 24.43
C ILE A 412 -10.35 6.81 23.33
N MET A 413 -10.19 6.40 22.07
CA MET A 413 -10.22 7.28 20.90
C MET A 413 -11.59 7.97 20.79
N SER A 414 -12.68 7.25 21.04
CA SER A 414 -14.04 7.77 21.02
C SER A 414 -14.45 8.56 22.27
N LYS A 415 -13.54 8.75 23.25
CA LYS A 415 -13.79 9.42 24.54
C LYS A 415 -14.94 8.81 25.35
N GLN A 416 -15.08 7.50 25.32
CA GLN A 416 -16.07 6.77 26.11
C GLN A 416 -15.53 6.40 27.50
N THR A 417 -16.44 6.08 28.42
CA THR A 417 -16.07 5.52 29.72
C THR A 417 -15.44 4.16 29.55
N LEU A 418 -14.35 3.92 30.27
CA LEU A 418 -13.64 2.64 30.25
C LEU A 418 -14.23 1.70 31.31
N ASP A 419 -14.60 0.49 30.87
CA ASP A 419 -15.11 -0.56 31.77
C ASP A 419 -13.97 -1.36 32.44
N ARG A 420 -12.78 -1.33 31.84
CA ARG A 420 -11.56 -1.99 32.32
C ARG A 420 -10.43 -0.99 32.41
N SER A 421 -9.59 -1.12 33.44
CA SER A 421 -8.42 -0.24 33.62
C SER A 421 -7.33 -0.55 32.59
N VAL A 422 -6.75 0.50 32.01
CA VAL A 422 -5.59 0.40 31.12
C VAL A 422 -4.40 -0.21 31.86
N LEU A 423 -4.17 0.19 33.12
CA LEU A 423 -3.05 -0.31 33.93
C LEU A 423 -3.19 -1.81 34.25
N GLU A 424 -4.41 -2.30 34.47
CA GLU A 424 -4.67 -3.73 34.67
C GLU A 424 -4.35 -4.55 33.42
N THR A 425 -4.66 -4.02 32.24
CA THR A 425 -4.38 -4.68 30.96
C THR A 425 -2.88 -4.72 30.67
N ILE A 426 -2.15 -3.64 30.98
CA ILE A 426 -0.68 -3.60 30.85
C ILE A 426 -0.02 -4.56 31.84
N GLY A 427 -0.54 -4.65 33.07
CA GLY A 427 0.01 -5.53 34.12
C GLY A 427 -0.27 -7.02 33.92
N ASP A 428 -1.24 -7.39 33.07
CA ASP A 428 -1.61 -8.79 32.81
C ASP A 428 -0.53 -9.49 31.94
N PRO A 429 0.22 -10.48 32.48
CA PRO A 429 1.31 -11.13 31.75
C PRO A 429 0.83 -11.98 30.58
N ASP A 430 -0.43 -12.42 30.61
CA ASP A 430 -1.01 -13.29 29.58
C ASP A 430 -1.71 -12.46 28.48
N CYS A 431 -1.67 -11.12 28.54
CA CYS A 431 -2.42 -10.22 27.65
C CYS A 431 -1.48 -9.41 26.77
N GLY A 432 -1.40 -9.78 25.50
CA GLY A 432 -0.61 -9.07 24.49
C GLY A 432 0.89 -9.15 24.70
N THR A 433 1.61 -8.67 23.70
CA THR A 433 3.06 -8.50 23.76
C THR A 433 3.42 -7.16 24.42
N PRO A 434 4.69 -6.94 24.81
CA PRO A 434 5.15 -5.62 25.24
C PRO A 434 4.85 -4.52 24.21
N GLU A 435 4.87 -4.86 22.93
CA GLU A 435 4.52 -3.95 21.83
C GLU A 435 3.04 -3.55 21.90
N ASP A 436 2.12 -4.50 22.02
CA ASP A 436 0.67 -4.23 22.09
C ASP A 436 0.33 -3.35 23.30
N LYS A 437 0.98 -3.60 24.45
CA LYS A 437 0.85 -2.79 25.67
C LYS A 437 1.36 -1.37 25.49
N LEU A 438 2.49 -1.20 24.80
CA LEU A 438 3.05 0.11 24.50
C LEU A 438 2.17 0.90 23.53
N ARG A 439 1.60 0.25 22.49
CA ARG A 439 0.62 0.87 21.57
C ARG A 439 -0.56 1.44 22.34
N LEU A 440 -1.19 0.62 23.19
CA LEU A 440 -2.31 1.03 24.04
C LEU A 440 -1.94 2.23 24.93
N ALA A 441 -0.78 2.18 25.57
CA ALA A 441 -0.32 3.26 26.44
C ALA A 441 -0.09 4.58 25.68
N ILE A 442 0.49 4.52 24.48
CA ILE A 442 0.70 5.70 23.63
C ILE A 442 -0.65 6.27 23.18
N ILE A 443 -1.58 5.44 22.72
CA ILE A 443 -2.94 5.88 22.34
C ILE A 443 -3.65 6.52 23.53
N TYR A 444 -3.59 5.90 24.70
CA TYR A 444 -4.14 6.42 25.94
C TYR A 444 -3.54 7.79 26.29
N PHE A 445 -2.21 7.92 26.20
CA PHE A 445 -1.52 9.18 26.47
C PHE A 445 -1.93 10.28 25.48
N ILE A 446 -1.99 9.99 24.18
CA ILE A 446 -2.34 10.99 23.14
C ILE A 446 -3.78 11.47 23.31
N CYS A 447 -4.71 10.56 23.58
CA CYS A 447 -6.14 10.85 23.57
C CYS A 447 -6.66 11.44 24.90
N THR A 448 -5.91 11.30 26.01
CA THR A 448 -6.35 11.74 27.34
C THR A 448 -5.48 12.85 27.92
N ASN A 449 -6.09 13.72 28.73
CA ASN A 449 -5.35 14.67 29.58
C ASN A 449 -4.95 13.98 30.87
N MET A 450 -3.73 13.48 30.90
CA MET A 450 -3.17 12.74 32.03
C MET A 450 -2.28 13.66 32.88
N SER A 451 -2.36 13.51 34.21
CA SER A 451 -1.46 14.19 35.14
C SER A 451 -0.06 13.56 35.11
N ASP A 452 0.98 14.30 35.51
CA ASP A 452 2.33 13.73 35.62
C ASP A 452 2.39 12.53 36.57
N ALA A 453 1.57 12.53 37.63
CA ALA A 453 1.49 11.42 38.58
C ALA A 453 0.94 10.14 37.93
N ASP A 454 -0.08 10.27 37.09
CA ASP A 454 -0.66 9.13 36.37
C ASP A 454 0.24 8.66 35.23
N TYR A 455 0.96 9.60 34.59
CA TYR A 455 1.99 9.28 33.61
C TYR A 455 3.11 8.42 34.22
N ASN A 456 3.60 8.76 35.41
CA ASN A 456 4.63 7.97 36.10
C ASN A 456 4.14 6.56 36.49
N LYS A 457 2.85 6.41 36.84
CA LYS A 457 2.26 5.08 37.08
C LYS A 457 2.24 4.24 35.81
N LEU A 458 1.90 4.86 34.66
CA LEU A 458 1.91 4.21 33.36
C LEU A 458 3.32 3.73 32.97
N GLU A 459 4.33 4.59 33.13
CA GLU A 459 5.74 4.21 32.89
C GLU A 459 6.20 3.06 33.79
N THR A 460 5.83 3.09 35.07
CA THR A 460 6.16 2.01 36.00
C THR A 460 5.54 0.69 35.56
N ALA A 461 4.27 0.70 35.15
CA ALA A 461 3.57 -0.49 34.68
C ALA A 461 4.18 -1.04 33.37
N LEU A 462 4.52 -0.17 32.42
CA LEU A 462 5.18 -0.54 31.16
C LEU A 462 6.58 -1.12 31.40
N THR A 463 7.36 -0.52 32.31
CA THR A 463 8.68 -1.03 32.71
C THR A 463 8.57 -2.43 33.30
N ALA A 464 7.61 -2.64 34.20
CA ALA A 464 7.35 -3.96 34.79
C ALA A 464 6.90 -4.99 33.74
N ALA A 465 6.21 -4.55 32.68
CA ALA A 465 5.81 -5.38 31.55
C ALA A 465 6.93 -5.61 30.51
N GLY A 466 8.14 -5.08 30.73
CA GLY A 466 9.29 -5.27 29.84
C GLY A 466 9.21 -4.45 28.54
N CYS A 467 8.47 -3.33 28.55
CA CYS A 467 8.32 -2.46 27.38
C CYS A 467 9.52 -1.52 27.21
N ASP A 468 9.88 -1.23 25.96
CA ASP A 468 10.76 -0.11 25.63
C ASP A 468 10.01 1.22 25.79
N LEU A 469 10.50 2.11 26.67
CA LEU A 469 9.86 3.40 26.94
C LEU A 469 10.26 4.51 25.96
N ASN A 470 11.30 4.32 25.14
CA ASN A 470 11.78 5.36 24.23
C ASN A 470 10.68 5.94 23.32
N PRO A 471 9.77 5.13 22.73
CA PRO A 471 8.64 5.66 21.97
C PRO A 471 7.76 6.62 22.77
N LEU A 472 7.44 6.29 24.03
CA LEU A 472 6.58 7.10 24.88
C LEU A 472 7.25 8.44 25.24
N ILE A 473 8.57 8.41 25.48
CA ILE A 473 9.39 9.60 25.79
C ILE A 473 9.37 10.58 24.62
N TYR A 474 9.58 10.08 23.41
CA TYR A 474 9.49 10.92 22.21
C TYR A 474 8.07 11.48 22.01
N VAL A 475 7.02 10.65 22.18
CA VAL A 475 5.63 11.10 22.05
C VAL A 475 5.28 12.17 23.10
N LYS A 476 5.80 12.05 24.34
CA LYS A 476 5.65 13.09 25.38
C LYS A 476 6.27 14.42 24.93
N ARG A 477 7.46 14.38 24.33
CA ARG A 477 8.11 15.56 23.73
C ARG A 477 7.24 16.15 22.62
N LEU A 478 6.78 15.34 21.67
CA LEU A 478 5.94 15.78 20.54
C LEU A 478 4.63 16.44 20.99
N ARG A 479 3.98 15.88 22.02
CA ARG A 479 2.75 16.42 22.61
C ARG A 479 2.94 17.80 23.21
N ASN A 480 4.12 18.10 23.76
CA ASN A 480 4.42 19.43 24.31
C ASN A 480 4.60 20.49 23.21
N TYR A 481 5.08 20.09 22.03
CA TYR A 481 5.24 20.99 20.88
C TYR A 481 3.94 21.20 20.09
N THR A 482 3.08 20.19 20.02
CA THR A 482 1.82 20.26 19.28
C THR A 482 0.72 20.84 20.17
N ARG A 483 -0.08 21.79 19.67
CA ARG A 483 -1.19 22.36 20.46
C ARG A 483 -2.15 21.25 20.93
N ILE A 484 -2.12 20.97 22.23
CA ILE A 484 -2.86 19.89 22.92
C ILE A 484 -4.37 19.86 22.55
N ALA A 485 -4.95 21.03 22.25
CA ALA A 485 -6.38 21.17 21.91
C ALA A 485 -6.77 20.63 20.51
N GLU A 486 -5.85 20.59 19.54
CA GLU A 486 -6.17 20.22 18.15
C GLU A 486 -6.18 18.70 17.93
N ILE A 487 -5.28 17.96 18.61
CA ILE A 487 -5.25 16.49 18.55
C ILE A 487 -6.48 15.90 19.26
N GLN A 488 -6.88 16.46 20.40
CA GLN A 488 -7.97 15.92 21.23
C GLN A 488 -9.36 16.10 20.62
N SER A 489 -9.60 17.16 19.84
CA SER A 489 -10.87 17.36 19.12
C SER A 489 -10.99 16.47 17.87
N SER A 490 -9.90 15.86 17.42
CA SER A 490 -9.85 15.13 16.16
C SER A 490 -10.45 13.72 16.21
N TYR A 491 -10.61 13.12 17.39
CA TYR A 491 -11.20 11.78 17.57
C TYR A 491 -12.64 11.77 18.10
N GLU A 492 -13.33 12.92 18.12
CA GLU A 492 -14.72 12.96 18.60
C GLU A 492 -15.69 12.21 17.68
N GLY A 493 -16.48 11.33 18.31
CA GLY A 493 -17.68 10.70 17.75
C GLY A 493 -17.48 9.29 17.19
N GLY A 494 -17.50 8.27 18.04
CA GLY A 494 -17.28 6.90 17.53
C GLY A 494 -17.67 5.74 18.43
N GLY A 495 -18.54 5.91 19.42
CA GLY A 495 -18.88 4.83 20.35
C GLY A 495 -19.37 3.53 19.71
N THR A 496 -18.52 2.51 19.65
CA THR A 496 -18.84 1.13 19.28
C THR A 496 -19.22 0.35 20.54
N LYS A 497 -20.44 -0.20 20.58
CA LYS A 497 -20.81 -1.17 21.62
C LYS A 497 -20.20 -2.53 21.21
N THR A 498 -18.96 -2.78 21.61
CA THR A 498 -18.20 -4.00 21.28
C THR A 498 -18.52 -5.21 22.17
N VAL A 499 -19.58 -5.14 22.98
CA VAL A 499 -19.86 -6.11 24.05
C VAL A 499 -19.89 -7.56 23.54
N SER A 500 -18.98 -8.39 24.07
CA SER A 500 -19.04 -9.87 24.09
C SER A 500 -19.05 -10.58 22.72
N MET A 501 -18.29 -10.05 21.75
CA MET A 501 -18.15 -10.64 20.42
C MET A 501 -17.27 -11.91 20.42
N PHE A 502 -16.18 -11.88 21.16
CA PHE A 502 -15.12 -12.89 21.06
C PHE A 502 -15.30 -14.07 22.02
N SER A 503 -15.97 -13.87 23.16
CA SER A 503 -16.32 -14.95 24.10
C SER A 503 -17.16 -16.04 23.43
N LYS A 504 -18.01 -15.70 22.46
CA LYS A 504 -18.78 -16.65 21.65
C LYS A 504 -17.95 -17.31 20.55
N LEU A 505 -17.05 -16.57 19.90
CA LEU A 505 -16.14 -17.07 18.87
C LEU A 505 -15.02 -17.98 19.42
N MET A 506 -14.61 -17.77 20.68
CA MET A 506 -13.56 -18.52 21.35
C MET A 506 -14.09 -19.82 21.97
N ASN A 507 -15.38 -19.89 22.30
CA ASN A 507 -16.03 -21.06 22.87
C ASN A 507 -16.40 -22.15 21.84
N GLN A 508 -16.41 -21.83 20.54
CA GLN A 508 -16.45 -22.84 19.46
C GLN A 508 -15.00 -23.19 19.10
N GLY A 509 -14.55 -24.37 19.53
CA GLY A 509 -13.16 -24.84 19.38
C GLY A 509 -12.68 -24.84 17.93
N SER A 510 -11.35 -24.69 17.76
CA SER A 510 -10.41 -24.89 16.62
C SER A 510 -10.85 -24.86 15.14
N SER A 511 -12.12 -25.01 14.80
CA SER A 511 -12.67 -24.86 13.46
C SER A 511 -13.08 -23.40 13.21
N PHE A 512 -12.72 -22.89 12.04
CA PHE A 512 -13.02 -21.56 11.52
C PHE A 512 -14.53 -21.29 11.28
N VAL A 513 -15.43 -22.09 11.85
CA VAL A 513 -16.88 -22.01 11.61
C VAL A 513 -17.49 -20.97 12.54
N MET A 514 -17.93 -19.84 11.98
CA MET A 514 -18.55 -18.74 12.72
C MET A 514 -20.07 -18.74 12.51
N GLU A 515 -20.80 -19.49 13.32
CA GLU A 515 -22.27 -19.40 13.34
C GLU A 515 -22.69 -18.37 14.41
N GLY A 516 -23.07 -17.15 14.00
CA GLY A 516 -23.81 -16.22 14.88
C GLY A 516 -23.36 -14.76 15.00
N VAL A 517 -22.53 -14.23 14.09
CA VAL A 517 -21.97 -12.85 14.18
C VAL A 517 -22.75 -11.83 13.32
N LYS A 518 -24.03 -12.11 13.02
CA LYS A 518 -24.85 -11.43 11.99
C LYS A 518 -25.17 -9.93 12.19
N ASN A 519 -24.83 -9.29 13.32
CA ASN A 519 -25.36 -7.96 13.67
C ASN A 519 -24.29 -6.93 14.10
N LEU A 520 -23.05 -7.05 13.64
CA LEU A 520 -21.99 -6.15 14.06
C LEU A 520 -21.78 -4.98 13.12
N VAL A 521 -22.35 -3.85 13.52
CA VAL A 521 -22.10 -2.55 12.92
C VAL A 521 -20.97 -1.87 13.70
N VAL A 522 -19.74 -1.99 13.21
CA VAL A 522 -18.68 -1.03 13.56
C VAL A 522 -19.17 0.33 13.02
N LYS A 523 -19.43 1.29 13.91
CA LYS A 523 -19.82 2.62 13.46
C LYS A 523 -18.64 3.25 12.73
N LYS A 524 -18.82 3.51 11.44
CA LYS A 524 -17.84 4.22 10.63
C LYS A 524 -17.75 5.65 11.13
N HIS A 525 -16.55 6.09 11.50
CA HIS A 525 -16.25 7.46 11.87
C HIS A 525 -15.14 8.00 10.97
N ASN A 526 -15.15 9.30 10.70
CA ASN A 526 -14.09 9.94 9.94
C ASN A 526 -12.87 10.13 10.86
N LEU A 527 -11.74 9.58 10.47
CA LEU A 527 -10.44 9.76 11.12
C LEU A 527 -9.92 11.19 10.89
N PRO A 528 -8.92 11.66 11.66
CA PRO A 528 -8.37 13.01 11.53
C PRO A 528 -8.01 13.41 10.09
N VAL A 529 -7.31 12.55 9.36
CA VAL A 529 -6.98 12.77 7.94
C VAL A 529 -8.24 12.95 7.09
N THR A 530 -9.24 12.07 7.24
CA THR A 530 -10.51 12.14 6.52
C THR A 530 -11.32 13.40 6.86
N LYS A 531 -11.27 13.86 8.12
CA LYS A 531 -11.91 15.13 8.53
C LYS A 531 -11.26 16.33 7.83
N ILE A 532 -9.93 16.37 7.75
CA ILE A 532 -9.20 17.41 7.01
C ILE A 532 -9.56 17.39 5.53
N VAL A 533 -9.64 16.20 4.93
CA VAL A 533 -10.05 16.03 3.53
C VAL A 533 -11.47 16.54 3.30
N ASP A 534 -12.44 16.18 4.15
CA ASP A 534 -13.82 16.66 4.04
C ASP A 534 -13.92 18.19 4.16
N GLU A 535 -13.15 18.79 5.08
CA GLU A 535 -13.11 20.24 5.27
C GLU A 535 -12.51 20.96 4.05
N LEU A 536 -11.39 20.48 3.52
CA LEU A 536 -10.69 21.10 2.39
C LEU A 536 -11.37 20.88 1.04
N MET A 537 -11.95 19.70 0.79
CA MET A 537 -12.67 19.42 -0.46
C MET A 537 -13.94 20.26 -0.61
N GLU A 538 -14.64 20.50 0.51
CA GLU A 538 -15.88 21.29 0.55
C GLU A 538 -15.62 22.79 0.83
N SER A 539 -14.36 23.20 0.98
CA SER A 539 -13.97 24.58 1.31
C SER A 539 -14.64 25.13 2.58
N LYS A 540 -14.92 24.25 3.56
CA LYS A 540 -15.53 24.61 4.84
C LYS A 540 -14.57 25.49 5.64
N GLN A 541 -15.10 26.50 6.32
CA GLN A 541 -14.33 27.24 7.32
C GLN A 541 -14.21 26.39 8.58
N SER A 542 -13.00 25.96 8.90
CA SER A 542 -12.67 25.35 10.19
C SER A 542 -11.43 26.04 10.73
N SER A 543 -11.36 26.21 12.04
CA SER A 543 -10.15 26.71 12.72
C SER A 543 -8.94 25.81 12.53
N ARG A 544 -9.15 24.56 12.08
CA ARG A 544 -8.09 23.57 11.81
C ARG A 544 -7.40 23.79 10.47
N THR A 545 -8.11 24.31 9.46
CA THR A 545 -7.62 24.36 8.07
C THR A 545 -7.50 25.77 7.50
N GLU A 546 -7.79 26.79 8.30
CA GLU A 546 -7.76 28.20 7.90
C GLU A 546 -6.36 28.68 7.50
N ASP A 547 -5.36 28.21 8.23
CA ASP A 547 -3.94 28.55 8.13
C ASP A 547 -3.15 27.66 7.16
N TYR A 548 -3.83 26.71 6.49
CA TYR A 548 -3.22 25.86 5.47
C TYR A 548 -2.86 26.68 4.24
N LEU A 549 -1.59 26.56 3.83
CA LEU A 549 -1.03 27.16 2.63
C LEU A 549 -1.87 26.81 1.39
N TYR A 550 -1.97 27.74 0.44
CA TYR A 550 -2.57 27.51 -0.87
C TYR A 550 -1.54 27.79 -1.95
N LEU A 551 -1.17 26.79 -2.75
CA LEU A 551 -0.26 26.95 -3.88
C LEU A 551 -0.94 26.53 -5.18
N ASP A 552 -0.73 27.32 -6.22
CA ASP A 552 -1.23 27.04 -7.55
C ASP A 552 -0.08 27.00 -8.59
N PRO A 553 0.37 25.79 -8.97
CA PRO A 553 1.42 25.62 -9.97
C PRO A 553 1.03 26.03 -11.39
N LYS A 554 -0.20 26.48 -11.68
CA LYS A 554 -0.59 27.04 -13.00
C LYS A 554 -0.75 28.57 -12.98
N GLN A 555 -0.64 29.22 -11.82
CA GLN A 555 -0.70 30.68 -11.74
C GLN A 555 0.68 31.30 -11.97
N LEU A 556 0.78 32.29 -12.85
CA LEU A 556 2.02 33.02 -13.13
C LEU A 556 2.56 33.79 -11.90
N LYS A 557 1.67 34.28 -11.04
CA LYS A 557 2.04 34.99 -9.80
C LYS A 557 1.96 34.03 -8.62
N HIS A 558 3.07 33.88 -7.91
CA HIS A 558 3.12 33.09 -6.69
C HIS A 558 2.28 33.78 -5.60
N THR A 559 1.12 33.20 -5.30
CA THR A 559 0.21 33.66 -4.26
C THR A 559 -0.06 32.52 -3.29
N GLU A 560 0.30 32.73 -2.02
CA GLU A 560 0.12 31.73 -0.96
C GLU A 560 -1.28 31.77 -0.31
N GLN A 561 -2.11 32.73 -0.71
CA GLN A 561 -3.43 32.98 -0.12
C GLN A 561 -4.53 32.34 -0.96
N MET A 562 -5.52 31.76 -0.26
CA MET A 562 -6.71 31.26 -0.93
C MET A 562 -7.45 32.37 -1.69
N PRO A 563 -7.94 32.09 -2.92
CA PRO A 563 -8.78 33.02 -3.64
C PRO A 563 -10.11 33.28 -2.90
N LYS A 564 -10.68 34.48 -3.08
CA LYS A 564 -11.97 34.86 -2.46
C LYS A 564 -13.10 33.92 -2.88
N ASN A 565 -13.07 33.44 -4.12
CA ASN A 565 -13.97 32.40 -4.61
C ASN A 565 -13.37 31.04 -4.25
N ARG A 566 -13.97 30.35 -3.27
CA ARG A 566 -13.42 29.11 -2.71
C ARG A 566 -13.83 27.93 -3.59
N PRO A 567 -12.89 27.27 -4.30
CA PRO A 567 -13.24 26.14 -5.15
C PRO A 567 -13.62 24.92 -4.30
N THR A 568 -14.61 24.15 -4.77
CA THR A 568 -14.83 22.78 -4.30
C THR A 568 -14.09 21.80 -5.21
N PHE A 569 -13.74 20.64 -4.66
CA PHE A 569 -12.93 19.64 -5.36
C PHE A 569 -13.65 18.29 -5.45
N GLN A 570 -13.58 17.65 -6.61
CA GLN A 570 -14.10 16.30 -6.84
C GLN A 570 -13.00 15.24 -6.63
N ASP A 571 -11.81 15.53 -7.12
CA ASP A 571 -10.63 14.66 -7.01
C ASP A 571 -9.66 15.21 -5.96
N VAL A 572 -9.21 14.35 -5.06
CA VAL A 572 -8.21 14.68 -4.05
C VAL A 572 -7.08 13.66 -4.02
N ILE A 573 -5.85 14.13 -3.92
CA ILE A 573 -4.65 13.35 -3.62
C ILE A 573 -4.24 13.72 -2.21
N VAL A 574 -4.14 12.73 -1.32
CA VAL A 574 -3.71 12.91 0.07
C VAL A 574 -2.34 12.27 0.21
N PHE A 575 -1.33 13.06 0.54
CA PHE A 575 0.04 12.58 0.68
C PHE A 575 0.56 12.81 2.11
N VAL A 576 0.87 11.72 2.83
CA VAL A 576 1.37 11.76 4.21
C VAL A 576 2.89 11.58 4.25
N VAL A 577 3.59 12.64 4.66
CA VAL A 577 5.02 12.65 4.92
C VAL A 577 5.30 11.98 6.27
N GLY A 578 6.15 10.94 6.26
CA GLY A 578 6.50 10.18 7.47
C GLY A 578 5.72 8.88 7.65
N GLY A 579 4.81 8.53 6.73
CA GLY A 579 4.28 7.18 6.63
C GLY A 579 2.77 7.08 6.63
N GLY A 580 2.27 6.17 5.81
CA GLY A 580 0.85 5.87 5.67
C GLY A 580 0.48 4.49 6.22
N ASN A 581 -0.82 4.24 6.30
CA ASN A 581 -1.36 2.97 6.77
C ASN A 581 -2.71 2.63 6.12
N TYR A 582 -3.09 1.34 6.17
CA TYR A 582 -4.33 0.86 5.56
C TYR A 582 -5.60 1.36 6.26
N ILE A 583 -5.52 1.75 7.53
CA ILE A 583 -6.69 2.22 8.30
C ILE A 583 -7.12 3.59 7.74
N GLU A 584 -6.17 4.50 7.52
CA GLU A 584 -6.42 5.80 6.87
C GLU A 584 -6.92 5.65 5.45
N TYR A 585 -6.24 4.81 4.64
CA TYR A 585 -6.65 4.53 3.28
C TYR A 585 -8.10 4.03 3.21
N GLN A 586 -8.43 3.01 4.00
CA GLN A 586 -9.78 2.44 3.98
C GLN A 586 -10.83 3.43 4.48
N ASN A 587 -10.49 4.30 5.45
CA ASN A 587 -11.39 5.33 5.93
C ASN A 587 -11.69 6.40 4.86
N LEU A 588 -10.68 6.79 4.07
CA LEU A 588 -10.86 7.69 2.93
C LEU A 588 -11.70 7.06 1.82
N VAL A 589 -11.46 5.77 1.51
CA VAL A 589 -12.26 5.00 0.54
C VAL A 589 -13.73 4.95 0.98
N ASP A 590 -13.98 4.66 2.25
CA ASP A 590 -15.34 4.61 2.81
C ASP A 590 -16.02 5.98 2.78
N TYR A 591 -15.30 7.04 3.11
CA TYR A 591 -15.77 8.42 3.01
C TYR A 591 -16.23 8.77 1.59
N VAL A 592 -15.41 8.45 0.58
CA VAL A 592 -15.74 8.71 -0.83
C VAL A 592 -16.94 7.87 -1.29
N LYS A 593 -17.03 6.60 -0.89
CA LYS A 593 -18.19 5.74 -1.19
C LYS A 593 -19.48 6.31 -0.61
N GLN A 594 -19.44 6.81 0.62
CA GLN A 594 -20.60 7.41 1.27
C GLN A 594 -21.04 8.70 0.57
N ARG A 595 -20.09 9.55 0.15
CA ARG A 595 -20.38 10.81 -0.56
C ARG A 595 -20.85 10.59 -2.00
N SER A 596 -20.32 9.58 -2.68
CA SER A 596 -20.69 9.25 -4.06
C SER A 596 -22.12 8.76 -4.20
N GLY A 597 -22.66 8.11 -3.15
CA GLY A 597 -24.09 7.78 -3.06
C GLY A 597 -25.03 8.99 -3.03
N ALA A 598 -24.51 10.22 -2.83
CA ALA A 598 -25.27 11.47 -2.84
C ALA A 598 -25.30 12.18 -4.21
N GLY A 599 -24.88 11.51 -5.29
CA GLY A 599 -24.93 12.05 -6.66
C GLY A 599 -23.71 12.89 -7.08
N VAL A 600 -22.66 12.94 -6.25
CA VAL A 600 -21.38 13.62 -6.55
C VAL A 600 -20.27 12.58 -6.62
N ASN A 601 -19.74 12.30 -7.81
CA ASN A 601 -18.61 11.40 -7.96
C ASN A 601 -17.34 12.06 -7.41
N LYS A 602 -16.92 11.65 -6.21
CA LYS A 602 -15.63 12.03 -5.64
C LYS A 602 -14.62 10.92 -5.88
N ARG A 603 -13.34 11.27 -5.96
CA ARG A 603 -12.23 10.31 -6.00
C ARG A 603 -11.16 10.72 -5.01
N VAL A 604 -10.55 9.72 -4.36
CA VAL A 604 -9.41 9.90 -3.48
C VAL A 604 -8.26 9.02 -3.94
N ILE A 605 -7.08 9.61 -4.07
CA ILE A 605 -5.81 8.91 -4.18
C ILE A 605 -5.06 9.16 -2.87
N TYR A 606 -4.64 8.10 -2.20
CA TYR A 606 -3.86 8.22 -0.97
C TYR A 606 -2.43 7.74 -1.22
N GLY A 607 -1.46 8.42 -0.63
CA GLY A 607 -0.10 7.94 -0.64
C GLY A 607 0.74 8.49 0.49
N SER A 608 1.94 7.95 0.60
CA SER A 608 2.86 8.27 1.70
C SER A 608 4.31 7.99 1.32
N THR A 609 5.25 8.56 2.10
CA THR A 609 6.69 8.32 1.90
C THR A 609 7.02 6.83 2.06
N THR A 610 6.60 6.25 3.18
CA THR A 610 6.71 4.83 3.50
C THR A 610 5.34 4.29 3.91
N PHE A 611 5.18 2.97 4.02
CA PHE A 611 3.92 2.37 4.43
C PHE A 611 4.21 1.40 5.58
N ASN A 612 4.02 1.90 6.81
CA ASN A 612 4.54 1.27 8.02
C ASN A 612 3.42 0.55 8.76
N ASN A 613 3.68 -0.65 9.29
CA ASN A 613 2.83 -1.21 10.34
C ASN A 613 3.17 -0.61 11.71
N ALA A 614 2.37 -0.93 12.73
CA ALA A 614 2.54 -0.35 14.07
C ALA A 614 3.93 -0.64 14.65
N LYS A 615 4.43 -1.86 14.47
CA LYS A 615 5.78 -2.30 14.87
C LYS A 615 6.88 -1.44 14.25
N GLN A 616 6.81 -1.22 12.94
CA GLN A 616 7.79 -0.40 12.22
C GLN A 616 7.75 1.05 12.67
N LEU A 617 6.56 1.61 12.91
CA LEU A 617 6.44 2.96 13.45
C LEU A 617 6.99 3.06 14.87
N LEU A 618 6.66 2.11 15.76
CA LEU A 618 7.22 2.07 17.11
C LEU A 618 8.74 1.99 17.12
N LYS A 619 9.33 1.23 16.20
CA LYS A 619 10.78 1.18 16.03
C LYS A 619 11.36 2.56 15.68
N GLN A 620 10.72 3.30 14.76
CA GLN A 620 11.14 4.66 14.41
C GLN A 620 11.01 5.62 15.60
N LEU A 621 9.91 5.55 16.36
CA LEU A 621 9.71 6.35 17.58
C LEU A 621 10.73 6.00 18.68
N SER A 622 11.11 4.73 18.79
CA SER A 622 12.13 4.28 19.74
C SER A 622 13.49 4.91 19.43
N LEU A 623 13.91 4.86 18.16
CA LEU A 623 15.16 5.50 17.73
C LEU A 623 15.17 7.00 18.07
N LEU A 624 14.07 7.71 17.78
CA LEU A 624 13.94 9.13 18.13
C LEU A 624 13.94 9.37 19.64
N GLY A 625 13.37 8.47 20.44
CA GLY A 625 13.38 8.56 21.90
C GLY A 625 14.78 8.40 22.50
N GLN A 626 15.60 7.51 21.95
CA GLN A 626 17.00 7.32 22.38
C GLN A 626 17.82 8.62 22.22
N GLU A 627 17.56 9.37 21.14
CA GLU A 627 18.20 10.66 20.88
C GLU A 627 17.75 11.76 21.87
N VAL A 628 16.58 11.65 22.50
CA VAL A 628 16.14 12.63 23.52
C VAL A 628 17.00 12.54 24.79
N HIS A 629 17.58 11.37 25.05
CA HIS A 629 18.47 11.13 26.19
C HIS A 629 19.94 11.45 25.91
N SER A 630 20.29 11.63 24.63
CA SER A 630 21.64 11.91 24.15
C SER A 630 21.89 13.42 24.14
#